data_AF-A0A845BGF7-F1
#
_entry.id   AF-A0A845BGF7-F1
#
_cell.length_a   1.000
_cell.length_b   1.000
_cell.length_c   1.000
_cell.angle_alpha   90.00
_cell.angle_beta   90.00
_cell.angle_gamma   90.00
#
_symmetry.space_group_name_H-M   'P 1'
#
loop_
_entity.id
_entity.type
_entity.pdbx_description
1 polymer ?
#
loop_
_entity_poly.entity_id
_entity_poly.type
_entity_poly.pdbx_seq_one_letter_code
_entity_poly.pdbx_strand_id
1 'polypeptide(L)'
;MRWHPDEPHAGFTTGEPWLPIGPDAETLNLSTQRANSCSIPTFFRALLALRHRDPALRSVAPAPLRNTAQVVALRGGAPPHRPLLVALDLSDAPQVLEGIGAGKVLLSPHLDRHGAHIAGDPHLRPDEGLVLVEKSGQEMNFPAPIFILYPSEAALSACRAIRRREMGAWENSFSQPCSLACLPLPPAASLSLEYLFPFAEPSVTSFRFLHAADLHLDSPLRGLDVDLDAPAQRIRQASRQALANLVELAIAEAVDFVVIAGDLYDGDWQDFRTGQVLIAALGRLTRAGIRVIAIRGNHDAESVLTRNLRLPDGATLLSARTPETARLPEIGVAVHGQSFATRDVQDNLARGYPAPLPGFFNLGLLHTAATGRPGHASYAPCTVEQLAGHGYDYWALGHIHTREEVLRNPWIVFPGNIQGRHVNEPGAKGATLVTVRDGRVAEVAHRVLDTVRWQRLAVDCRGAADLEQALERVRNALGAALDDTSGRLLALRLTLEGDCAAHAALARDPLGTRERVRAAGLEVAEEGAFWIEAVRVGTRPLAGPTVRGLADDAAGRLLGAIEAMSDGTDHAALAEAVQAYAATLLDRAGGLREALGAEHPAVLAAEGRLSPKLLRRARQLLLSRLNPD
;
A
#
# COMPACT_ATOMS: atom_id res chain seq x y z
N MET A 1 8.61 -7.40 16.16
CA MET A 1 9.28 -8.59 16.73
C MET A 1 9.63 -8.26 18.16
N ARG A 2 9.75 -9.24 19.07
CA ARG A 2 10.34 -9.01 20.40
C ARG A 2 11.85 -8.93 20.21
N TRP A 3 12.53 -7.91 20.71
CA TRP A 3 13.90 -7.59 20.29
C TRP A 3 14.95 -8.19 21.22
N HIS A 4 14.86 -7.87 22.51
CA HIS A 4 15.74 -8.37 23.57
C HIS A 4 14.88 -8.92 24.73
N PRO A 5 15.29 -10.01 25.41
CA PRO A 5 14.56 -10.49 26.58
C PRO A 5 14.74 -9.59 27.81
N ASP A 6 15.94 -9.06 28.01
CA ASP A 6 16.33 -8.33 29.24
C ASP A 6 15.90 -6.85 29.27
N GLU A 7 15.24 -6.36 28.21
CA GLU A 7 14.74 -4.98 28.13
C GLU A 7 13.29 -4.87 28.62
N PRO A 8 12.90 -3.73 29.25
CA PRO A 8 11.50 -3.43 29.54
C PRO A 8 10.60 -3.69 28.34
N HIS A 9 9.51 -4.41 28.59
CA HIS A 9 8.54 -4.81 27.58
C HIS A 9 9.17 -5.49 26.34
N ALA A 10 10.22 -6.29 26.54
CA ALA A 10 10.95 -7.05 25.51
C ALA A 10 11.47 -6.19 24.34
N GLY A 11 11.87 -4.94 24.65
CA GLY A 11 12.40 -3.97 23.70
C GLY A 11 11.36 -3.36 22.75
N PHE A 12 10.07 -3.36 23.12
CA PHE A 12 9.01 -2.71 22.33
C PHE A 12 8.72 -1.26 22.72
N THR A 13 8.89 -0.89 23.99
CA THR A 13 8.41 0.37 24.58
C THR A 13 8.98 0.54 26.00
N THR A 14 9.11 1.79 26.47
CA THR A 14 9.46 2.12 27.87
C THR A 14 8.25 2.33 28.78
N GLY A 15 7.04 2.38 28.23
CA GLY A 15 5.76 2.41 28.95
C GLY A 15 4.85 1.24 28.58
N GLU A 16 3.79 1.03 29.35
CA GLU A 16 2.97 -0.20 29.32
C GLU A 16 2.40 -0.55 27.92
N PRO A 17 2.65 -1.76 27.39
CA PRO A 17 2.22 -2.15 26.06
C PRO A 17 0.74 -2.55 26.03
N TRP A 18 -0.02 -1.94 25.12
CA TRP A 18 -1.44 -2.22 24.86
C TRP A 18 -1.79 -3.65 24.41
N LEU A 19 -0.78 -4.52 24.19
CA LEU A 19 -0.95 -5.96 24.09
C LEU A 19 -0.03 -6.65 25.14
N PRO A 20 -0.54 -7.63 25.90
CA PRO A 20 0.29 -8.47 26.76
C PRO A 20 1.41 -9.16 25.98
N ILE A 21 2.58 -9.24 26.60
CA ILE A 21 3.73 -9.96 26.06
C ILE A 21 3.55 -11.44 26.42
N GLY A 22 3.53 -12.31 25.41
CA GLY A 22 3.37 -13.75 25.61
C GLY A 22 4.53 -14.37 26.39
N PRO A 23 4.30 -15.48 27.12
CA PRO A 23 5.28 -16.10 28.01
C PRO A 23 6.54 -16.62 27.30
N ASP A 24 6.47 -16.76 25.97
CA ASP A 24 7.56 -17.13 25.09
C ASP A 24 8.60 -16.01 24.85
N ALA A 25 8.60 -14.90 25.61
CA ALA A 25 9.45 -13.73 25.32
C ALA A 25 10.96 -13.98 25.45
N GLU A 26 11.36 -14.86 26.36
CA GLU A 26 12.77 -15.20 26.60
C GLU A 26 13.37 -16.08 25.48
N THR A 27 12.52 -16.86 24.80
CA THR A 27 12.93 -17.87 23.80
C THR A 27 12.54 -17.51 22.37
N LEU A 28 11.48 -16.72 22.18
CA LEU A 28 10.91 -16.33 20.89
C LEU A 28 11.16 -14.85 20.50
N ASN A 29 12.21 -14.24 21.06
CA ASN A 29 12.75 -12.92 20.66
C ASN A 29 13.83 -13.02 19.56
N LEU A 30 14.33 -11.86 19.12
CA LEU A 30 15.29 -11.72 18.02
C LEU A 30 16.73 -12.09 18.41
N SER A 31 17.24 -11.66 19.56
CA SER A 31 18.64 -11.92 19.97
C SER A 31 18.89 -13.41 20.23
N THR A 32 18.01 -14.09 20.98
CA THR A 32 18.05 -15.55 21.20
C THR A 32 18.02 -16.34 19.88
N GLN A 33 17.36 -15.79 18.84
CA GLN A 33 17.23 -16.46 17.54
C GLN A 33 18.42 -16.22 16.63
N ARG A 34 19.00 -15.02 16.61
CA ARG A 34 20.25 -14.74 15.88
C ARG A 34 21.41 -15.64 16.32
N ALA A 35 21.42 -16.07 17.59
CA ALA A 35 22.40 -17.00 18.13
C ALA A 35 22.18 -18.48 17.76
N ASN A 36 20.99 -18.85 17.25
CA ASN A 36 20.62 -20.24 17.00
C ASN A 36 20.85 -20.64 15.52
N SER A 37 21.77 -21.57 15.29
CA SER A 37 22.17 -22.05 13.96
C SER A 37 21.06 -22.79 13.20
N CYS A 38 20.14 -23.47 13.87
CA CYS A 38 19.02 -24.19 13.26
C CYS A 38 17.71 -23.38 13.30
N SER A 39 17.80 -22.06 13.50
CA SER A 39 16.64 -21.19 13.50
C SER A 39 16.34 -20.60 12.12
N ILE A 40 15.09 -20.18 11.93
CA ILE A 40 14.58 -19.74 10.63
C ILE A 40 15.24 -18.44 10.05
N PRO A 41 15.96 -17.54 10.79
CA PRO A 41 16.76 -16.48 10.18
C PRO A 41 17.91 -17.08 9.40
N THR A 42 18.59 -18.05 10.03
CA THR A 42 19.65 -18.82 9.42
C THR A 42 19.12 -19.60 8.21
N PHE A 43 17.89 -20.12 8.27
CA PHE A 43 17.24 -20.72 7.10
C PHE A 43 17.02 -19.70 5.97
N PHE A 44 16.44 -18.53 6.24
CA PHE A 44 16.23 -17.54 5.19
C PHE A 44 17.53 -16.98 4.62
N ARG A 45 18.53 -16.74 5.47
CA ARG A 45 19.87 -16.33 5.04
C ARG A 45 20.48 -17.41 4.15
N ALA A 46 20.33 -18.69 4.49
CA ALA A 46 20.77 -19.81 3.66
C ALA A 46 19.97 -19.94 2.34
N LEU A 47 18.63 -19.76 2.36
CA LEU A 47 17.76 -19.82 1.18
C LEU A 47 18.03 -18.66 0.22
N LEU A 48 18.17 -17.45 0.75
CA LEU A 48 18.59 -16.27 0.00
C LEU A 48 20.00 -16.47 -0.56
N ALA A 49 20.97 -16.89 0.26
CA ALA A 49 22.32 -17.18 -0.22
C ALA A 49 22.33 -18.26 -1.32
N LEU A 50 21.47 -19.28 -1.22
CA LEU A 50 21.33 -20.31 -2.25
C LEU A 50 20.73 -19.74 -3.55
N ARG A 51 19.64 -18.97 -3.47
CA ARG A 51 19.06 -18.22 -4.61
C ARG A 51 19.99 -17.14 -5.17
N HIS A 52 20.96 -16.69 -4.38
CA HIS A 52 22.02 -15.78 -4.83
C HIS A 52 23.17 -16.51 -5.55
N ARG A 53 23.51 -17.73 -5.11
CA ARG A 53 24.60 -18.56 -5.65
C ARG A 53 24.20 -19.47 -6.82
N ASP A 54 22.92 -19.85 -6.92
CA ASP A 54 22.43 -20.77 -7.94
C ASP A 54 21.41 -20.10 -8.89
N PRO A 55 21.78 -19.80 -10.15
CA PRO A 55 20.88 -19.25 -11.16
C PRO A 55 19.66 -20.12 -11.47
N ALA A 56 19.73 -21.45 -11.28
CA ALA A 56 18.59 -22.33 -11.56
C ALA A 56 17.35 -22.02 -10.67
N LEU A 57 17.57 -21.49 -9.46
CA LEU A 57 16.51 -20.99 -8.55
C LEU A 57 15.94 -19.62 -8.96
N ARG A 58 16.43 -19.03 -10.04
CA ARG A 58 15.94 -17.77 -10.64
C ARG A 58 15.25 -18.01 -11.99
N SER A 59 15.68 -19.03 -12.73
CA SER A 59 15.18 -19.41 -14.06
C SER A 59 14.20 -20.59 -14.00
N VAL A 60 13.24 -20.55 -13.06
CA VAL A 60 12.22 -21.60 -12.93
C VAL A 60 11.08 -21.32 -13.89
N ALA A 61 11.12 -21.93 -15.08
CA ALA A 61 9.89 -22.24 -15.80
C ALA A 61 9.17 -23.36 -15.02
N PRO A 62 7.94 -23.16 -14.53
CA PRO A 62 7.29 -24.12 -13.63
C PRO A 62 6.83 -25.36 -14.40
N ALA A 63 7.70 -26.37 -14.47
CA ALA A 63 7.33 -27.72 -14.83
C ALA A 63 6.99 -28.50 -13.54
N PRO A 64 5.70 -28.70 -13.21
CA PRO A 64 5.31 -29.56 -12.10
C PRO A 64 5.64 -31.02 -12.45
N LEU A 65 6.41 -31.69 -11.60
CA LEU A 65 6.72 -33.12 -11.75
C LEU A 65 5.73 -34.01 -11.01
N ARG A 66 5.28 -33.58 -9.83
CA ARG A 66 4.28 -34.27 -9.03
C ARG A 66 3.49 -33.24 -8.22
N ASN A 67 2.17 -33.35 -8.25
CA ASN A 67 1.26 -32.54 -7.45
C ASN A 67 0.19 -33.45 -6.86
N THR A 68 0.12 -33.52 -5.54
CA THR A 68 -0.95 -34.20 -4.79
C THR A 68 -1.53 -33.22 -3.77
N ALA A 69 -2.65 -33.57 -3.13
CA ALA A 69 -3.23 -32.77 -2.05
C ALA A 69 -2.29 -32.56 -0.83
N GLN A 70 -1.15 -33.26 -0.79
CA GLN A 70 -0.18 -33.29 0.32
C GLN A 70 1.24 -32.86 -0.11
N VAL A 71 1.59 -32.88 -1.40
CA VAL A 71 2.96 -32.63 -1.88
C VAL A 71 2.97 -31.87 -3.21
N VAL A 72 3.79 -30.81 -3.27
CA VAL A 72 4.08 -30.05 -4.50
C VAL A 72 5.57 -30.19 -4.87
N ALA A 73 5.87 -30.69 -6.08
CA ALA A 73 7.22 -30.85 -6.59
C ALA A 73 7.42 -30.16 -7.95
N LEU A 74 8.40 -29.26 -8.01
CA LEU A 74 8.73 -28.39 -9.15
C LEU A 74 10.19 -28.60 -9.59
N ARG A 75 10.44 -28.76 -10.90
CA ARG A 75 11.81 -28.72 -11.44
C ARG A 75 12.18 -27.30 -11.88
N GLY A 76 13.42 -26.91 -11.64
CA GLY A 76 14.03 -25.66 -12.10
C GLY A 76 15.40 -25.90 -12.73
N GLY A 77 15.90 -24.92 -13.48
CA GLY A 77 17.19 -25.02 -14.19
C GLY A 77 17.10 -25.82 -15.50
N ALA A 78 16.82 -25.12 -16.60
CA ALA A 78 17.06 -25.62 -17.95
C ALA A 78 18.52 -25.33 -18.37
N PRO A 79 19.08 -26.06 -19.36
CA PRO A 79 20.41 -25.77 -19.90
C PRO A 79 20.55 -24.29 -20.30
N PRO A 80 21.68 -23.61 -19.96
CA PRO A 80 22.95 -24.16 -19.47
C PRO A 80 23.04 -24.32 -17.93
N HIS A 81 21.93 -24.15 -17.19
CA HIS A 81 21.93 -24.33 -15.73
C HIS A 81 21.68 -25.79 -15.33
N ARG A 82 22.15 -26.18 -14.13
CA ARG A 82 21.94 -27.53 -13.60
C ARG A 82 20.48 -27.76 -13.19
N PRO A 83 19.92 -28.97 -13.37
CA PRO A 83 18.58 -29.29 -12.88
C PRO A 83 18.55 -29.27 -11.35
N LEU A 84 17.49 -28.67 -10.81
CA LEU A 84 17.16 -28.65 -9.39
C LEU A 84 15.73 -29.12 -9.20
N LEU A 85 15.50 -29.85 -8.11
CA LEU A 85 14.16 -30.14 -7.60
C LEU A 85 13.87 -29.26 -6.37
N VAL A 86 12.69 -28.66 -6.34
CA VAL A 86 12.11 -28.06 -5.14
C VAL A 86 10.84 -28.82 -4.82
N ALA A 87 10.80 -29.43 -3.63
CA ALA A 87 9.64 -30.17 -3.14
C ALA A 87 9.17 -29.61 -1.79
N LEU A 88 7.86 -29.61 -1.58
CA LEU A 88 7.21 -29.13 -0.37
C LEU A 88 6.22 -30.19 0.11
N ASP A 89 6.41 -30.67 1.34
CA ASP A 89 5.38 -31.38 2.11
C ASP A 89 4.44 -30.33 2.70
N LEU A 90 3.15 -30.61 2.62
CA LEU A 90 2.04 -29.74 2.97
C LEU A 90 1.10 -30.44 3.95
N SER A 91 1.53 -31.57 4.51
CA SER A 91 0.78 -32.43 5.41
C SER A 91 1.46 -32.60 6.77
N ASP A 92 0.70 -33.11 7.72
CA ASP A 92 1.14 -33.43 9.09
C ASP A 92 1.80 -34.83 9.22
N ALA A 93 1.97 -35.55 8.11
CA ALA A 93 2.53 -36.90 8.04
C ALA A 93 3.71 -36.99 7.03
N PRO A 94 4.80 -37.73 7.32
CA PRO A 94 6.00 -37.75 6.45
C PRO A 94 5.73 -38.31 5.05
N GLN A 95 6.17 -37.59 4.01
CA GLN A 95 5.96 -37.94 2.60
C GLN A 95 7.21 -38.50 1.90
N VAL A 96 7.02 -39.21 0.78
CA VAL A 96 8.10 -39.79 -0.05
C VAL A 96 7.92 -39.37 -1.51
N LEU A 97 8.96 -38.80 -2.14
CA LEU A 97 8.91 -38.48 -3.58
C LEU A 97 9.35 -39.69 -4.41
N GLU A 98 8.48 -40.69 -4.55
CA GLU A 98 8.78 -41.87 -5.36
C GLU A 98 9.11 -41.48 -6.81
N GLY A 99 10.18 -42.04 -7.37
CA GLY A 99 10.60 -41.82 -8.76
C GLY A 99 11.53 -40.62 -8.99
N ILE A 100 12.04 -39.97 -7.93
CA ILE A 100 13.02 -38.87 -8.02
C ILE A 100 14.47 -39.38 -7.99
N GLY A 101 14.72 -40.46 -7.24
CA GLY A 101 16.03 -41.06 -7.08
C GLY A 101 17.05 -40.20 -6.31
N ALA A 102 18.31 -40.62 -6.40
CA ALA A 102 19.39 -40.10 -5.57
C ALA A 102 19.74 -38.62 -5.87
N GLY A 103 19.81 -37.81 -4.83
CA GLY A 103 20.08 -36.37 -4.93
C GLY A 103 20.85 -35.82 -3.73
N LYS A 104 21.42 -34.61 -3.89
CA LYS A 104 22.11 -33.89 -2.81
C LYS A 104 21.24 -32.77 -2.27
N VAL A 105 20.99 -32.77 -0.96
CA VAL A 105 20.23 -31.72 -0.27
C VAL A 105 21.03 -30.41 -0.29
N LEU A 106 20.49 -29.39 -0.95
CA LEU A 106 20.97 -28.02 -0.86
C LEU A 106 20.38 -27.29 0.34
N LEU A 107 19.13 -27.54 0.71
CA LEU A 107 18.51 -26.91 1.88
C LEU A 107 17.27 -27.65 2.41
N SER A 108 17.03 -27.49 3.72
CA SER A 108 15.80 -27.83 4.46
C SER A 108 15.51 -26.73 5.50
N PRO A 109 14.24 -26.42 5.83
CA PRO A 109 13.83 -25.55 6.95
C PRO A 109 14.52 -25.85 8.29
N HIS A 110 14.83 -27.11 8.55
CA HIS A 110 15.46 -27.56 9.80
C HIS A 110 16.99 -27.37 9.81
N LEU A 111 17.61 -27.07 8.67
CA LEU A 111 19.06 -26.91 8.42
C LEU A 111 19.98 -28.10 8.74
N ASP A 112 19.48 -29.13 9.43
CA ASP A 112 20.22 -30.31 9.88
C ASP A 112 20.65 -31.27 8.75
N ARG A 113 19.99 -31.20 7.59
CA ARG A 113 20.26 -32.07 6.41
C ARG A 113 21.09 -31.38 5.31
N HIS A 114 21.63 -30.18 5.52
CA HIS A 114 22.38 -29.46 4.47
C HIS A 114 23.61 -30.24 3.98
N GLY A 115 23.72 -30.42 2.66
CA GLY A 115 24.83 -31.15 2.03
C GLY A 115 24.74 -32.67 2.11
N ALA A 116 23.72 -33.22 2.79
CA ALA A 116 23.47 -34.66 2.85
C ALA A 116 23.18 -35.23 1.45
N HIS A 117 23.58 -36.48 1.23
CA HIS A 117 23.29 -37.22 0.00
C HIS A 117 22.23 -38.27 0.30
N ILE A 118 21.16 -38.27 -0.48
CA ILE A 118 20.07 -39.25 -0.41
C ILE A 118 20.37 -40.31 -1.48
N ALA A 119 20.36 -41.58 -1.08
CA ALA A 119 20.78 -42.71 -1.93
C ALA A 119 19.67 -43.30 -2.81
N GLY A 120 18.41 -42.93 -2.55
CA GLY A 120 17.22 -43.30 -3.30
C GLY A 120 16.21 -42.15 -3.25
N ASP A 121 14.92 -42.45 -3.31
CA ASP A 121 13.87 -41.42 -3.25
C ASP A 121 13.92 -40.59 -1.95
N PRO A 122 13.70 -39.27 -2.01
CA PRO A 122 13.80 -38.39 -0.86
C PRO A 122 12.53 -38.43 0.02
N HIS A 123 12.76 -38.69 1.30
CA HIS A 123 11.75 -38.55 2.36
C HIS A 123 11.74 -37.13 2.92
N LEU A 124 10.56 -36.53 2.97
CA LEU A 124 10.26 -35.27 3.65
C LEU A 124 9.65 -35.56 5.03
N ARG A 125 9.89 -34.65 5.97
CA ARG A 125 9.15 -34.56 7.23
C ARG A 125 7.87 -33.73 7.02
N PRO A 126 6.88 -33.84 7.92
CA PRO A 126 5.74 -32.92 7.98
C PRO A 126 6.18 -31.45 7.88
N ASP A 127 5.46 -30.65 7.11
CA ASP A 127 5.78 -29.24 6.77
C ASP A 127 7.21 -28.98 6.20
N GLU A 128 7.98 -30.00 5.80
CA GLU A 128 9.35 -29.81 5.29
C GLU A 128 9.36 -29.39 3.81
N GLY A 129 10.24 -28.45 3.48
CA GLY A 129 10.64 -28.17 2.10
C GLY A 129 12.05 -28.69 1.82
N LEU A 130 12.26 -29.39 0.70
CA LEU A 130 13.60 -29.82 0.26
C LEU A 130 13.97 -29.13 -1.06
N VAL A 131 15.17 -28.55 -1.08
CA VAL A 131 15.85 -28.13 -2.32
C VAL A 131 16.97 -29.13 -2.60
N LEU A 132 16.97 -29.74 -3.78
CA LEU A 132 17.83 -30.87 -4.15
C LEU A 132 18.53 -30.61 -5.49
N VAL A 133 19.82 -31.00 -5.60
CA VAL A 133 20.47 -31.24 -6.89
C VAL A 133 20.23 -32.69 -7.28
N GLU A 134 19.63 -32.92 -8.44
CA GLU A 134 19.50 -34.24 -9.06
C GLU A 134 20.88 -34.71 -9.54
N LYS A 135 21.21 -35.99 -9.34
CA LYS A 135 22.49 -36.54 -9.79
C LYS A 135 22.41 -36.87 -11.30
N SER A 136 22.88 -35.96 -12.13
CA SER A 136 22.87 -36.08 -13.61
C SER A 136 23.41 -37.44 -14.08
N GLY A 137 22.58 -38.24 -14.76
CA GLY A 137 22.99 -39.55 -15.29
C GLY A 137 21.89 -40.47 -15.80
N GLN A 138 20.62 -40.26 -15.43
CA GLN A 138 19.48 -41.00 -15.99
C GLN A 138 18.34 -40.05 -16.36
N GLU A 139 17.95 -40.04 -17.63
CA GLU A 139 16.64 -39.55 -18.05
C GLU A 139 15.59 -40.58 -17.65
N MET A 140 14.85 -40.30 -16.58
CA MET A 140 13.74 -41.16 -16.14
C MET A 140 12.47 -40.81 -16.91
N ASN A 141 11.96 -41.80 -17.63
CA ASN A 141 10.81 -41.66 -18.53
C ASN A 141 9.50 -41.77 -17.73
N PHE A 142 8.77 -40.67 -17.60
CA PHE A 142 7.47 -40.64 -16.92
C PHE A 142 6.31 -40.87 -17.91
N PRO A 143 5.28 -41.66 -17.54
CA PRO A 143 4.03 -41.68 -18.29
C PRO A 143 3.36 -40.29 -18.27
N ALA A 144 2.56 -40.00 -19.29
CA ALA A 144 2.00 -38.68 -19.55
C ALA A 144 1.21 -38.08 -18.36
N PRO A 145 1.21 -36.74 -18.18
CA PRO A 145 0.60 -36.09 -17.04
C PRO A 145 -0.92 -36.32 -16.98
N ILE A 146 -1.38 -36.98 -15.92
CA ILE A 146 -2.79 -37.01 -15.56
C ILE A 146 -3.14 -35.64 -14.97
N PHE A 147 -3.90 -34.83 -15.71
CA PHE A 147 -4.45 -33.59 -15.21
C PHE A 147 -5.48 -33.88 -14.11
N ILE A 148 -5.14 -33.55 -12.86
CA ILE A 148 -6.08 -33.50 -11.73
C ILE A 148 -6.17 -32.04 -11.27
N LEU A 149 -7.39 -31.59 -11.01
CA LEU A 149 -7.74 -30.19 -10.79
C LEU A 149 -7.56 -29.75 -9.32
N TYR A 150 -7.06 -28.52 -9.15
CA TYR A 150 -6.96 -27.72 -7.91
C TYR A 150 -6.10 -28.26 -6.74
N PRO A 151 -5.28 -27.39 -6.09
CA PRO A 151 -4.65 -27.69 -4.80
C PRO A 151 -5.59 -27.40 -3.61
N SER A 152 -5.48 -28.20 -2.54
CA SER A 152 -6.22 -28.04 -1.28
C SER A 152 -5.58 -27.05 -0.31
N GLU A 153 -6.36 -26.47 0.62
CA GLU A 153 -5.93 -25.40 1.55
C GLU A 153 -4.68 -25.71 2.39
N ALA A 154 -4.40 -26.99 2.66
CA ALA A 154 -3.20 -27.44 3.37
C ALA A 154 -1.90 -26.83 2.78
N ALA A 155 -1.86 -26.66 1.45
CA ALA A 155 -0.75 -26.05 0.72
C ALA A 155 -0.36 -24.64 1.19
N LEU A 156 -1.31 -23.88 1.75
CA LEU A 156 -1.13 -22.47 2.10
C LEU A 156 -0.74 -22.25 3.58
N SER A 157 -0.71 -23.33 4.38
CA SER A 157 -0.35 -23.28 5.80
C SER A 157 1.18 -23.28 6.01
N ALA A 158 1.88 -24.31 5.53
CA ALA A 158 3.32 -24.51 5.72
C ALA A 158 4.17 -23.28 5.36
N CYS A 159 3.88 -22.64 4.21
CA CYS A 159 4.59 -21.45 3.74
C CYS A 159 4.49 -20.22 4.68
N ARG A 160 3.51 -20.18 5.60
CA ARG A 160 3.34 -19.09 6.56
C ARG A 160 4.19 -19.26 7.83
N ALA A 161 4.42 -20.49 8.27
CA ALA A 161 5.25 -20.79 9.45
C ALA A 161 6.70 -20.32 9.26
N ILE A 162 7.26 -20.57 8.07
CA ILE A 162 8.64 -20.24 7.74
C ILE A 162 8.87 -18.70 7.69
N ARG A 163 7.87 -17.86 7.37
CA ARG A 163 8.11 -16.48 6.92
C ARG A 163 8.56 -15.42 7.97
N ARG A 164 8.87 -15.78 9.22
CA ARG A 164 8.92 -14.82 10.36
C ARG A 164 10.24 -14.71 11.12
N ARG A 165 11.38 -14.86 10.46
CA ARG A 165 12.71 -14.90 11.07
C ARG A 165 13.73 -14.45 10.00
N GLU A 166 14.84 -13.81 10.39
CA GLU A 166 15.37 -12.63 9.68
C GLU A 166 16.35 -12.78 8.48
N MET A 167 16.32 -11.73 7.64
CA MET A 167 17.34 -11.35 6.64
C MET A 167 18.73 -11.05 7.22
N GLY A 168 19.75 -10.97 6.35
CA GLY A 168 21.13 -10.52 6.61
C GLY A 168 21.90 -10.48 5.28
N ALA A 169 22.82 -9.52 5.07
CA ALA A 169 23.25 -9.12 3.71
C ALA A 169 24.74 -8.75 3.57
N TRP A 170 25.25 -8.88 2.32
CA TRP A 170 26.54 -8.37 1.79
C TRP A 170 27.81 -9.04 2.39
N GLU A 171 29.04 -8.99 1.86
CA GLU A 171 29.77 -8.26 0.78
C GLU A 171 31.01 -9.14 0.32
N ASN A 172 32.01 -8.86 -0.55
CA ASN A 172 32.39 -7.83 -1.54
C ASN A 172 33.51 -8.37 -2.51
N SER A 173 33.93 -7.55 -3.50
CA SER A 173 35.33 -7.34 -3.99
C SER A 173 36.03 -8.26 -5.02
N PHE A 174 37.12 -7.68 -5.59
CA PHE A 174 38.10 -8.13 -6.60
C PHE A 174 37.67 -8.15 -8.09
N SER A 175 38.51 -7.84 -9.09
CA SER A 175 39.65 -6.88 -9.20
C SER A 175 40.11 -6.71 -10.68
N GLN A 176 40.68 -5.53 -10.97
CA GLN A 176 41.53 -5.07 -12.12
C GLN A 176 42.41 -6.09 -12.90
N PRO A 177 43.08 -5.69 -14.03
CA PRO A 177 42.93 -4.50 -14.91
C PRO A 177 43.00 -4.79 -16.44
N CYS A 178 42.87 -3.75 -17.28
CA CYS A 178 43.67 -3.60 -18.52
C CYS A 178 43.75 -2.12 -18.95
N SER A 179 44.72 -1.75 -19.79
CA SER A 179 45.12 -0.35 -20.08
C SER A 179 45.25 -0.02 -21.58
N LEU A 180 45.52 1.26 -21.90
CA LEU A 180 45.73 1.97 -23.20
C LEU A 180 44.63 3.01 -23.48
N ALA A 181 44.89 4.23 -23.99
CA ALA A 181 46.12 5.04 -24.04
C ALA A 181 45.72 6.54 -24.21
N CYS A 182 46.61 7.49 -23.86
CA CYS A 182 46.33 8.93 -23.93
C CYS A 182 46.54 9.54 -25.34
N LEU A 183 45.89 10.68 -25.63
CA LEU A 183 46.39 11.87 -26.38
C LEU A 183 45.27 12.98 -26.37
N PRO A 184 45.51 14.27 -26.72
CA PRO A 184 45.26 15.35 -25.75
C PRO A 184 44.22 16.43 -26.15
N LEU A 185 43.95 17.31 -25.18
CA LEU A 185 43.12 18.52 -25.30
C LEU A 185 43.89 19.74 -25.88
N PRO A 186 43.23 20.61 -26.68
CA PRO A 186 43.62 22.01 -26.87
C PRO A 186 43.07 22.93 -25.75
N PRO A 187 43.56 24.18 -25.61
CA PRO A 187 43.49 24.93 -24.35
C PRO A 187 42.26 25.86 -24.17
N ALA A 188 42.13 26.40 -22.97
CA ALA A 188 41.07 27.32 -22.55
C ALA A 188 41.20 28.73 -23.18
N ALA A 189 40.05 29.41 -23.32
CA ALA A 189 39.96 30.84 -23.61
C ALA A 189 38.98 31.50 -22.63
N SER A 190 39.49 32.43 -21.82
CA SER A 190 38.69 33.25 -20.89
C SER A 190 38.23 34.53 -21.57
N LEU A 191 36.93 34.73 -21.73
CA LEU A 191 36.35 36.01 -22.15
C LEU A 191 35.19 36.42 -21.24
N SER A 192 35.50 37.32 -20.31
CA SER A 192 34.52 38.12 -19.57
C SER A 192 33.98 39.24 -20.46
N LEU A 193 32.67 39.26 -20.70
CA LEU A 193 31.98 40.32 -21.45
C LEU A 193 30.73 40.79 -20.69
N GLU A 194 30.96 41.47 -19.57
CA GLU A 194 29.96 42.36 -18.98
C GLU A 194 29.83 43.60 -19.88
N TYR A 195 28.84 43.66 -20.78
CA TYR A 195 28.44 44.95 -21.39
C TYR A 195 26.96 45.00 -21.79
N LEU A 196 26.21 45.80 -21.02
CA LEU A 196 25.00 46.54 -21.37
C LEU A 196 24.07 45.95 -22.44
N PHE A 197 23.02 45.26 -21.98
CA PHE A 197 21.67 45.47 -22.51
C PHE A 197 20.89 46.36 -21.52
N PRO A 198 20.03 47.28 -21.99
CA PRO A 198 19.11 47.97 -21.10
C PRO A 198 18.12 46.96 -20.52
N PHE A 199 17.89 46.99 -19.21
CA PHE A 199 16.76 46.29 -18.62
C PHE A 199 15.48 46.93 -19.15
N ALA A 200 14.82 46.28 -20.11
CA ALA A 200 13.41 46.48 -20.30
C ALA A 200 12.69 46.01 -19.03
N GLU A 201 11.80 46.85 -18.49
CA GLU A 201 10.81 46.43 -17.50
C GLU A 201 10.12 45.17 -18.04
N PRO A 202 10.11 44.03 -17.31
CA PRO A 202 9.54 42.79 -17.82
C PRO A 202 8.03 42.97 -18.02
N SER A 203 7.60 43.09 -19.27
CA SER A 203 6.18 43.14 -19.62
C SER A 203 5.57 41.77 -19.37
N VAL A 204 4.84 41.61 -18.26
CA VAL A 204 4.22 40.32 -17.88
C VAL A 204 3.26 39.88 -18.98
N THR A 205 3.66 38.84 -19.71
CA THR A 205 2.93 38.31 -20.86
C THR A 205 1.74 37.45 -20.43
N SER A 206 0.96 36.97 -21.40
CA SER A 206 0.09 35.81 -21.17
C SER A 206 0.94 34.54 -21.17
N PHE A 207 0.78 33.68 -20.17
CA PHE A 207 1.52 32.42 -20.01
C PHE A 207 0.65 31.35 -19.33
N ARG A 208 1.10 30.09 -19.35
CA ARG A 208 0.39 28.95 -18.73
C ARG A 208 1.36 28.14 -17.90
N PHE A 209 0.91 27.62 -16.76
CA PHE A 209 1.71 26.71 -15.95
C PHE A 209 0.88 25.57 -15.35
N LEU A 210 1.54 24.44 -15.13
CA LEU A 210 0.99 23.35 -14.32
C LEU A 210 1.51 23.42 -12.90
N HIS A 211 0.60 23.33 -11.94
CA HIS A 211 0.87 23.18 -10.53
C HIS A 211 0.46 21.77 -10.08
N ALA A 212 1.45 20.97 -9.68
CA ALA A 212 1.29 19.65 -9.09
C ALA A 212 1.90 19.61 -7.68
N ALA A 213 1.51 18.61 -6.89
CA ALA A 213 2.10 18.30 -5.60
C ALA A 213 2.01 16.80 -5.34
N ASP A 214 2.63 16.35 -4.25
CA ASP A 214 2.34 15.08 -3.59
C ASP A 214 2.38 13.90 -4.57
N LEU A 215 3.49 13.80 -5.33
CA LEU A 215 3.68 12.81 -6.38
C LEU A 215 3.75 11.38 -5.82
N HIS A 216 4.32 11.22 -4.62
CA HIS A 216 4.43 9.96 -3.87
C HIS A 216 4.85 8.77 -4.75
N LEU A 217 5.89 8.97 -5.56
CA LEU A 217 6.36 7.97 -6.51
C LEU A 217 6.76 6.67 -5.78
N ASP A 218 6.25 5.54 -6.28
CA ASP A 218 6.43 4.19 -5.73
C ASP A 218 6.01 3.99 -4.26
N SER A 219 5.01 4.77 -3.78
CA SER A 219 4.40 4.62 -2.45
C SER A 219 4.13 3.15 -2.04
N PRO A 220 4.51 2.72 -0.82
CA PRO A 220 4.35 1.33 -0.38
C PRO A 220 2.88 0.92 -0.24
N LEU A 221 2.42 0.12 -1.20
CA LEU A 221 1.09 -0.47 -1.27
C LEU A 221 0.88 -1.60 -0.24
N ARG A 222 0.78 -1.21 1.03
CA ARG A 222 0.59 -2.12 2.18
C ARG A 222 -0.75 -2.88 2.07
N GLY A 223 -0.67 -4.21 2.09
CA GLY A 223 -1.85 -5.11 2.11
C GLY A 223 -2.25 -5.66 0.74
N LEU A 224 -1.84 -5.04 -0.36
CA LEU A 224 -2.18 -5.48 -1.72
C LEU A 224 -1.57 -6.85 -2.11
N ASP A 225 -0.48 -7.25 -1.46
CA ASP A 225 0.15 -8.58 -1.65
C ASP A 225 -0.54 -9.73 -0.87
N VAL A 226 -1.74 -9.47 -0.31
CA VAL A 226 -2.53 -10.45 0.47
C VAL A 226 -3.82 -10.87 -0.25
N ASP A 227 -4.30 -10.05 -1.19
CA ASP A 227 -5.50 -10.28 -1.99
C ASP A 227 -5.08 -10.71 -3.40
N LEU A 228 -5.27 -11.98 -3.76
CA LEU A 228 -4.74 -12.55 -5.00
C LEU A 228 -5.41 -11.98 -6.26
N ASP A 229 -6.67 -11.55 -6.14
CA ASP A 229 -7.45 -10.91 -7.20
C ASP A 229 -7.12 -9.42 -7.39
N ALA A 230 -6.21 -8.86 -6.58
CA ALA A 230 -5.87 -7.46 -6.66
C ALA A 230 -4.98 -7.16 -7.90
N PRO A 231 -5.26 -6.07 -8.64
CA PRO A 231 -4.48 -5.65 -9.80
C PRO A 231 -3.16 -4.96 -9.38
N ALA A 232 -2.40 -5.61 -8.49
CA ALA A 232 -1.28 -5.04 -7.76
C ALA A 232 -0.20 -4.45 -8.67
N GLN A 233 0.07 -5.04 -9.85
CA GLN A 233 1.00 -4.45 -10.81
C GLN A 233 0.50 -3.10 -11.38
N ARG A 234 -0.79 -3.00 -11.74
CA ARG A 234 -1.39 -1.77 -12.26
C ARG A 234 -1.38 -0.67 -11.21
N ILE A 235 -1.68 -1.00 -9.95
CA ILE A 235 -1.64 -0.04 -8.83
C ILE A 235 -0.18 0.35 -8.50
N ARG A 236 0.78 -0.57 -8.50
CA ARG A 236 2.23 -0.28 -8.33
C ARG A 236 2.78 0.67 -9.39
N GLN A 237 2.24 0.62 -10.61
CA GLN A 237 2.66 1.48 -11.73
C GLN A 237 1.88 2.80 -11.79
N ALA A 238 0.82 2.98 -11.01
CA ALA A 238 -0.16 4.06 -11.18
C ALA A 238 0.44 5.47 -10.98
N SER A 239 1.29 5.69 -9.96
CA SER A 239 1.91 7.01 -9.73
C SER A 239 2.97 7.35 -10.78
N ARG A 240 3.72 6.34 -11.26
CA ARG A 240 4.64 6.51 -12.42
C ARG A 240 3.87 6.87 -13.69
N GLN A 241 2.72 6.25 -13.94
CA GLN A 241 1.90 6.57 -15.11
C GLN A 241 1.20 7.92 -14.98
N ALA A 242 0.74 8.32 -13.78
CA ALA A 242 0.22 9.66 -13.55
C ALA A 242 1.28 10.75 -13.75
N LEU A 243 2.56 10.48 -13.41
CA LEU A 243 3.67 11.36 -13.73
C LEU A 243 3.95 11.41 -15.24
N ALA A 244 3.84 10.29 -15.97
CA ALA A 244 3.90 10.32 -17.43
C ALA A 244 2.76 11.15 -18.02
N ASN A 245 1.54 11.00 -17.51
CA ASN A 245 0.37 11.78 -17.91
C ASN A 245 0.57 13.29 -17.62
N LEU A 246 1.21 13.67 -16.50
CA LEU A 246 1.59 15.06 -16.21
C LEU A 246 2.53 15.63 -17.28
N VAL A 247 3.50 14.83 -17.74
CA VAL A 247 4.45 15.22 -18.79
C VAL A 247 3.76 15.36 -20.14
N GLU A 248 2.89 14.42 -20.54
CA GLU A 248 2.14 14.56 -21.80
C GLU A 248 1.23 15.79 -21.76
N LEU A 249 0.53 16.02 -20.63
CA LEU A 249 -0.34 17.18 -20.45
C LEU A 249 0.43 18.51 -20.56
N ALA A 250 1.59 18.62 -19.93
CA ALA A 250 2.42 19.83 -19.99
C ALA A 250 2.84 20.17 -21.41
N ILE A 251 3.24 19.16 -22.19
CA ILE A 251 3.66 19.30 -23.58
C ILE A 251 2.45 19.59 -24.49
N ALA A 252 1.32 18.93 -24.28
CA ALA A 252 0.10 19.09 -25.10
C ALA A 252 -0.63 20.41 -24.86
N GLU A 253 -0.66 20.92 -23.62
CA GLU A 253 -1.18 22.24 -23.27
C GLU A 253 -0.15 23.37 -23.50
N ALA A 254 1.06 23.02 -23.98
CA ALA A 254 2.18 23.93 -24.26
C ALA A 254 2.45 24.94 -23.12
N VAL A 255 2.63 24.42 -21.90
CA VAL A 255 2.86 25.27 -20.72
C VAL A 255 4.31 25.75 -20.65
N ASP A 256 4.50 27.00 -20.25
CA ASP A 256 5.82 27.64 -20.16
C ASP A 256 6.67 27.02 -19.03
N PHE A 257 6.02 26.65 -17.91
CA PHE A 257 6.66 25.99 -16.79
C PHE A 257 5.74 25.06 -15.98
N VAL A 258 6.36 24.22 -15.15
CA VAL A 258 5.70 23.35 -14.16
C VAL A 258 6.26 23.66 -12.78
N VAL A 259 5.37 23.82 -11.78
CA VAL A 259 5.75 23.89 -10.36
C VAL A 259 5.33 22.63 -9.61
N ILE A 260 6.20 22.14 -8.73
CA ILE A 260 5.95 20.92 -7.94
C ILE A 260 6.12 21.21 -6.45
N ALA A 261 5.01 21.23 -5.71
CA ALA A 261 4.92 21.69 -4.32
C ALA A 261 5.27 20.61 -3.27
N GLY A 262 6.29 19.79 -3.53
CA GLY A 262 6.83 18.79 -2.59
C GLY A 262 6.25 17.38 -2.73
N ASP A 263 6.71 16.51 -1.83
CA ASP A 263 6.50 15.06 -1.77
C ASP A 263 6.67 14.37 -3.14
N LEU A 264 7.87 14.54 -3.70
CA LEU A 264 8.29 13.91 -4.96
C LEU A 264 8.35 12.38 -4.84
N TYR A 265 8.69 11.88 -3.64
CA TYR A 265 8.83 10.46 -3.31
C TYR A 265 8.12 10.15 -1.98
N ASP A 266 7.81 8.87 -1.71
CA ASP A 266 7.20 8.43 -0.44
C ASP A 266 8.19 7.64 0.45
N GLY A 267 9.10 8.36 1.11
CA GLY A 267 9.95 7.84 2.20
C GLY A 267 11.32 7.26 1.80
N ASP A 268 11.94 6.53 2.74
CA ASP A 268 13.35 6.07 2.72
C ASP A 268 13.64 4.93 1.74
N TRP A 269 13.43 5.16 0.44
CA TRP A 269 13.74 4.17 -0.58
C TRP A 269 15.21 4.20 -1.02
N GLN A 270 15.79 3.00 -1.11
CA GLN A 270 17.14 2.76 -1.61
C GLN A 270 17.16 2.43 -3.12
N ASP A 271 16.00 2.40 -3.79
CA ASP A 271 15.92 2.07 -5.22
C ASP A 271 16.15 3.31 -6.10
N PHE A 272 17.33 3.35 -6.72
CA PHE A 272 17.71 4.35 -7.71
C PHE A 272 16.72 4.45 -8.90
N ARG A 273 15.93 3.40 -9.18
CA ARG A 273 14.96 3.39 -10.29
C ARG A 273 13.86 4.44 -10.12
N THR A 274 13.39 4.71 -8.91
CA THR A 274 12.37 5.74 -8.67
C THR A 274 12.92 7.14 -8.99
N GLY A 275 14.17 7.42 -8.57
CA GLY A 275 14.87 8.65 -8.94
C GLY A 275 15.14 8.77 -10.44
N GLN A 276 15.47 7.66 -11.12
CA GLN A 276 15.61 7.63 -12.58
C GLN A 276 14.29 7.93 -13.31
N VAL A 277 13.14 7.46 -12.80
CA VAL A 277 11.82 7.79 -13.36
C VAL A 277 11.53 9.29 -13.27
N LEU A 278 11.80 9.93 -12.13
CA LEU A 278 11.63 11.38 -12.01
C LEU A 278 12.61 12.15 -12.92
N ILE A 279 13.90 11.81 -12.93
CA ILE A 279 14.89 12.44 -13.82
C ILE A 279 14.48 12.29 -15.29
N ALA A 280 13.98 11.13 -15.71
CA ALA A 280 13.52 10.90 -17.08
C ALA A 280 12.29 11.75 -17.44
N ALA A 281 11.31 11.87 -16.52
CA ALA A 281 10.14 12.71 -16.69
C ALA A 281 10.50 14.20 -16.78
N LEU A 282 11.30 14.71 -15.82
CA LEU A 282 11.79 16.09 -15.82
C LEU A 282 12.62 16.39 -17.08
N GLY A 283 13.48 15.47 -17.49
CA GLY A 283 14.28 15.63 -18.70
C GLY A 283 13.46 15.61 -20.00
N ARG A 284 12.24 15.04 -20.00
CA ARG A 284 11.31 15.20 -21.14
C ARG A 284 10.72 16.60 -21.19
N LEU A 285 10.32 17.16 -20.04
CA LEU A 285 9.84 18.54 -19.94
C LEU A 285 10.90 19.54 -20.42
N THR A 286 12.12 19.45 -19.90
CA THR A 286 13.16 20.44 -20.24
C THR A 286 13.66 20.30 -21.69
N ARG A 287 13.66 19.09 -22.28
CA ARG A 287 13.88 18.90 -23.73
C ARG A 287 12.75 19.45 -24.60
N ALA A 288 11.55 19.63 -24.07
CA ALA A 288 10.45 20.35 -24.73
C ALA A 288 10.48 21.87 -24.47
N GLY A 289 11.53 22.39 -23.82
CA GLY A 289 11.67 23.80 -23.44
C GLY A 289 11.00 24.18 -22.12
N ILE A 290 10.19 23.29 -21.54
CA ILE A 290 9.37 23.56 -20.36
C ILE A 290 10.25 23.59 -19.11
N ARG A 291 10.23 24.72 -18.39
CA ARG A 291 11.00 24.90 -17.15
C ARG A 291 10.31 24.15 -15.99
N VAL A 292 11.07 23.62 -15.05
CA VAL A 292 10.49 22.96 -13.85
C VAL A 292 11.10 23.53 -12.57
N ILE A 293 10.25 23.93 -11.63
CA ILE A 293 10.67 24.49 -10.33
C ILE A 293 10.00 23.70 -9.22
N ALA A 294 10.79 23.06 -8.36
CA ALA A 294 10.30 22.17 -7.32
C ALA A 294 10.82 22.56 -5.94
N ILE A 295 10.06 22.15 -4.93
CA ILE A 295 10.50 22.07 -3.52
C ILE A 295 10.44 20.61 -3.04
N ARG A 296 11.05 20.33 -1.90
CA ARG A 296 10.92 19.06 -1.16
C ARG A 296 9.81 19.16 -0.10
N GLY A 297 8.97 18.13 -0.02
CA GLY A 297 8.01 17.95 1.07
C GLY A 297 8.58 17.17 2.25
N ASN A 298 7.71 16.73 3.18
CA ASN A 298 8.16 16.01 4.37
C ASN A 298 8.64 14.57 4.10
N HIS A 299 8.16 13.89 3.05
CA HIS A 299 8.67 12.56 2.66
C HIS A 299 10.02 12.65 1.92
N ASP A 300 10.35 13.79 1.31
CA ASP A 300 11.58 14.01 0.55
C ASP A 300 12.82 14.30 1.42
N ALA A 301 12.63 14.77 2.66
CA ALA A 301 13.68 15.37 3.46
C ALA A 301 14.66 14.35 4.09
N GLU A 302 14.18 13.13 4.40
CA GLU A 302 14.99 12.02 4.91
C GLU A 302 15.77 11.32 3.77
N SER A 303 15.19 11.28 2.56
CA SER A 303 15.73 10.56 1.41
C SER A 303 17.14 10.97 1.00
N VAL A 304 18.07 10.01 1.07
CA VAL A 304 19.47 10.13 0.62
C VAL A 304 19.56 10.31 -0.91
N LEU A 305 18.58 9.80 -1.66
CA LEU A 305 18.49 10.02 -3.12
C LEU A 305 18.30 11.50 -3.43
N THR A 306 17.32 12.16 -2.81
CA THR A 306 16.98 13.57 -3.08
C THR A 306 18.08 14.55 -2.67
N ARG A 307 19.04 14.14 -1.83
CA ARG A 307 20.23 14.94 -1.47
C ARG A 307 21.35 14.88 -2.52
N ASN A 308 21.37 13.85 -3.37
CA ASN A 308 22.41 13.63 -4.39
C ASN A 308 21.87 13.65 -5.84
N LEU A 309 20.56 13.89 -6.00
CA LEU A 309 19.87 13.88 -7.28
C LEU A 309 20.31 15.09 -8.13
N ARG A 310 21.14 14.85 -9.16
CA ARG A 310 21.37 15.86 -10.21
C ARG A 310 20.14 15.94 -11.10
N LEU A 311 19.43 17.06 -11.03
CA LEU A 311 18.37 17.39 -11.96
C LEU A 311 18.94 17.71 -13.37
N PRO A 312 18.16 17.50 -14.44
CA PRO A 312 18.54 17.93 -15.78
C PRO A 312 18.50 19.46 -15.89
N ASP A 313 19.32 20.01 -16.79
CA ASP A 313 19.29 21.43 -17.12
C ASP A 313 17.87 21.86 -17.52
N GLY A 314 17.45 23.04 -17.04
CA GLY A 314 16.08 23.55 -17.13
C GLY A 314 15.18 23.25 -15.92
N ALA A 315 15.52 22.24 -15.11
CA ALA A 315 14.83 21.91 -13.86
C ALA A 315 15.60 22.43 -12.64
N THR A 316 14.89 22.84 -11.58
CA THR A 316 15.47 23.48 -10.39
C THR A 316 14.78 23.02 -9.12
N LEU A 317 15.56 22.64 -8.11
CA LEU A 317 15.08 22.29 -6.76
C LEU A 317 15.53 23.40 -5.80
N LEU A 318 14.59 24.12 -5.20
CA LEU A 318 14.90 25.25 -4.32
C LEU A 318 15.49 24.78 -2.98
N SER A 319 16.37 25.59 -2.38
CA SER A 319 17.05 25.30 -1.12
C SER A 319 16.11 25.00 0.04
N ALA A 320 16.61 24.19 0.98
CA ALA A 320 15.94 23.90 2.24
C ALA A 320 16.42 24.78 3.41
N ARG A 321 17.52 25.52 3.25
CA ARG A 321 18.11 26.34 4.32
C ARG A 321 17.43 27.69 4.47
N THR A 322 16.99 28.27 3.35
CA THR A 322 16.43 29.60 3.22
C THR A 322 15.46 29.59 2.03
N PRO A 323 14.43 30.44 2.02
CA PRO A 323 13.65 30.71 0.81
C PRO A 323 14.54 31.23 -0.31
N GLU A 324 14.27 30.75 -1.53
CA GLU A 324 14.93 31.17 -2.76
C GLU A 324 13.91 31.71 -3.75
N THR A 325 14.37 32.32 -4.85
CA THR A 325 13.50 32.82 -5.92
C THR A 325 14.07 32.43 -7.27
N ALA A 326 13.41 31.50 -7.94
CA ALA A 326 13.66 31.22 -9.35
C ALA A 326 12.95 32.29 -10.20
N ARG A 327 13.66 32.90 -11.14
CA ARG A 327 13.11 33.92 -12.06
C ARG A 327 13.05 33.37 -13.48
N LEU A 328 11.93 33.64 -14.15
CA LEU A 328 11.70 33.43 -15.56
C LEU A 328 11.46 34.81 -16.20
N PRO A 329 12.50 35.66 -16.34
CA PRO A 329 12.37 37.02 -16.86
C PRO A 329 11.77 37.08 -18.27
N GLU A 330 11.92 36.02 -19.06
CA GLU A 330 11.34 35.85 -20.40
C GLU A 330 9.81 35.98 -20.47
N ILE A 331 9.12 35.71 -19.35
CA ILE A 331 7.65 35.84 -19.21
C ILE A 331 7.25 36.70 -18.00
N GLY A 332 8.22 37.34 -17.33
CA GLY A 332 7.97 38.14 -16.13
C GLY A 332 7.46 37.34 -14.92
N VAL A 333 7.93 36.10 -14.68
CA VAL A 333 7.50 35.27 -13.54
C VAL A 333 8.60 35.12 -12.48
N ALA A 334 8.23 35.23 -11.21
CA ALA A 334 9.07 34.94 -10.05
C ALA A 334 8.42 33.84 -9.20
N VAL A 335 9.14 32.73 -8.98
CA VAL A 335 8.69 31.63 -8.11
C VAL A 335 9.52 31.64 -6.83
N HIS A 336 8.89 31.98 -5.72
CA HIS A 336 9.48 32.02 -4.37
C HIS A 336 9.16 30.71 -3.65
N GLY A 337 10.14 30.05 -3.04
CA GLY A 337 9.89 28.79 -2.36
C GLY A 337 11.03 28.32 -1.45
N GLN A 338 10.70 27.42 -0.53
CA GLN A 338 11.64 26.75 0.35
C GLN A 338 11.31 25.26 0.48
N SER A 339 12.31 24.41 0.30
CA SER A 339 12.24 22.97 0.55
C SER A 339 12.26 22.63 2.04
N PHE A 340 11.70 21.49 2.42
CA PHE A 340 11.85 20.99 3.79
C PHE A 340 13.29 20.49 4.05
N ALA A 341 13.83 20.84 5.22
CA ALA A 341 15.17 20.44 5.68
C ALA A 341 15.15 19.11 6.46
N THR A 342 14.08 18.90 7.22
CA THR A 342 13.73 17.70 8.01
C THR A 342 12.33 17.24 7.62
N ARG A 343 11.94 16.03 8.02
CA ARG A 343 10.57 15.55 7.84
C ARG A 343 9.58 16.32 8.72
N ASP A 344 9.98 16.59 9.96
CA ASP A 344 9.17 17.34 10.91
C ASP A 344 9.60 18.81 10.93
N VAL A 345 9.03 19.60 10.01
CA VAL A 345 9.15 21.07 10.02
C VAL A 345 7.95 21.63 10.77
N GLN A 346 8.16 22.08 12.00
CA GLN A 346 7.16 22.78 12.81
C GLN A 346 7.22 24.31 12.64
N ASP A 347 8.24 24.84 11.95
CA ASP A 347 8.41 26.27 11.71
C ASP A 347 7.48 26.81 10.61
N ASN A 348 6.94 28.01 10.84
CA ASN A 348 6.17 28.75 9.83
C ASN A 348 7.11 29.33 8.75
N LEU A 349 7.49 28.50 7.78
CA LEU A 349 8.43 28.87 6.71
C LEU A 349 7.97 30.09 5.91
N ALA A 350 6.65 30.27 5.72
CA ALA A 350 6.05 31.38 4.99
C ALA A 350 6.37 32.77 5.59
N ARG A 351 6.90 32.86 6.82
CA ARG A 351 7.40 34.13 7.40
C ARG A 351 8.73 34.60 6.82
N GLY A 352 9.53 33.69 6.26
CA GLY A 352 10.83 34.01 5.68
C GLY A 352 10.79 34.40 4.20
N TYR A 353 9.63 34.28 3.55
CA TYR A 353 9.50 34.43 2.10
C TYR A 353 9.71 35.92 1.71
N PRO A 354 10.43 36.20 0.62
CA PRO A 354 10.80 37.56 0.26
C PRO A 354 9.60 38.34 -0.27
N ALA A 355 9.60 39.66 -0.06
CA ALA A 355 8.58 40.55 -0.63
C ALA A 355 8.48 40.38 -2.17
N PRO A 356 7.27 40.54 -2.76
CA PRO A 356 7.06 40.39 -4.20
C PRO A 356 7.98 41.32 -5.00
N LEU A 357 8.51 40.80 -6.11
CA LEU A 357 9.33 41.55 -7.04
C LEU A 357 8.43 42.43 -7.94
N PRO A 358 8.62 43.76 -7.97
CA PRO A 358 7.89 44.64 -8.88
C PRO A 358 8.13 44.25 -10.35
N GLY A 359 7.08 44.36 -11.17
CA GLY A 359 7.13 43.97 -12.58
C GLY A 359 7.04 42.46 -12.85
N PHE A 360 7.03 41.62 -11.82
CA PHE A 360 6.83 40.17 -11.97
C PHE A 360 5.44 39.73 -11.51
N PHE A 361 4.94 38.64 -12.09
CA PHE A 361 3.93 37.80 -11.46
C PHE A 361 4.62 36.96 -10.37
N ASN A 362 4.19 37.11 -9.13
CA ASN A 362 4.84 36.52 -7.96
C ASN A 362 4.07 35.29 -7.49
N LEU A 363 4.71 34.12 -7.58
CA LEU A 363 4.16 32.82 -7.23
C LEU A 363 4.88 32.27 -5.99
N GLY A 364 4.12 32.00 -4.93
CA GLY A 364 4.63 31.30 -3.75
C GLY A 364 4.48 29.78 -3.90
N LEU A 365 5.55 29.02 -3.68
CA LEU A 365 5.60 27.56 -3.79
C LEU A 365 5.98 26.96 -2.43
N LEU A 366 5.00 26.36 -1.74
CA LEU A 366 5.12 25.99 -0.32
C LEU A 366 4.43 24.64 -0.02
N HIS A 367 5.12 23.75 0.68
CA HIS A 367 4.54 22.52 1.23
C HIS A 367 4.07 22.82 2.67
N THR A 368 2.79 22.67 2.98
CA THR A 368 2.22 23.07 4.29
C THR A 368 0.86 22.43 4.57
N ALA A 369 0.57 22.15 5.83
CA ALA A 369 -0.78 21.71 6.23
C ALA A 369 -1.83 22.84 6.21
N ALA A 370 -1.40 24.11 6.28
CA ALA A 370 -2.21 25.32 6.53
C ALA A 370 -3.07 25.26 7.82
N THR A 371 -2.89 26.23 8.72
CA THR A 371 -3.52 26.19 10.06
C THR A 371 -5.01 26.55 10.04
N GLY A 372 -5.73 26.06 11.05
CA GLY A 372 -7.17 26.27 11.23
C GLY A 372 -8.06 25.02 11.02
N ARG A 373 -7.47 23.84 10.83
CA ARG A 373 -8.17 22.62 10.39
C ARG A 373 -7.93 21.44 11.35
N PRO A 374 -8.96 20.69 11.77
CA PRO A 374 -8.79 19.49 12.57
C PRO A 374 -8.34 18.29 11.72
N GLY A 375 -7.48 17.43 12.28
CA GLY A 375 -7.19 16.09 11.72
C GLY A 375 -5.91 15.93 10.90
N HIS A 376 -5.16 17.00 10.63
CA HIS A 376 -3.86 16.96 9.96
C HIS A 376 -2.70 17.21 10.93
N ALA A 377 -1.52 16.67 10.62
CA ALA A 377 -0.30 17.00 11.34
C ALA A 377 0.19 18.40 10.96
N SER A 378 0.70 19.16 11.94
CA SER A 378 1.00 20.59 11.80
C SER A 378 2.36 20.84 11.10
N TYR A 379 2.50 20.43 9.84
CA TYR A 379 3.72 20.67 9.06
C TYR A 379 3.74 22.06 8.40
N ALA A 380 4.87 22.76 8.55
CA ALA A 380 5.13 24.15 8.14
C ALA A 380 3.92 25.12 8.34
N PRO A 381 3.39 25.25 9.57
CA PRO A 381 2.10 25.87 9.83
C PRO A 381 2.04 27.37 9.49
N CYS A 382 1.18 27.75 8.55
CA CYS A 382 0.88 29.14 8.17
C CYS A 382 -0.64 29.35 8.01
N THR A 383 -1.15 30.56 8.24
CA THR A 383 -2.59 30.86 8.08
C THR A 383 -2.91 31.35 6.67
N VAL A 384 -4.18 31.25 6.25
CA VAL A 384 -4.63 31.72 4.93
C VAL A 384 -4.44 33.24 4.78
N GLU A 385 -4.69 33.99 5.86
CA GLU A 385 -4.56 35.45 5.92
C GLU A 385 -3.09 35.88 5.79
N GLN A 386 -2.15 35.09 6.33
CA GLN A 386 -0.72 35.33 6.19
C GLN A 386 -0.26 35.18 4.73
N LEU A 387 -0.73 34.14 4.03
CA LEU A 387 -0.42 33.91 2.63
C LEU A 387 -1.06 35.00 1.74
N ALA A 388 -2.33 35.34 2.00
CA ALA A 388 -3.03 36.41 1.29
C ALA A 388 -2.39 37.79 1.51
N GLY A 389 -1.97 38.09 2.74
CA GLY A 389 -1.30 39.33 3.11
C GLY A 389 0.14 39.49 2.60
N HIS A 390 0.70 38.45 1.96
CA HIS A 390 2.07 38.49 1.42
C HIS A 390 2.19 39.30 0.11
N GLY A 391 1.08 39.53 -0.59
CA GLY A 391 1.06 40.28 -1.86
C GLY A 391 1.56 39.49 -3.08
N TYR A 392 1.51 38.16 -3.03
CA TYR A 392 1.73 37.28 -4.19
C TYR A 392 0.43 37.06 -4.97
N ASP A 393 0.54 36.84 -6.28
CA ASP A 393 -0.60 36.64 -7.18
C ASP A 393 -1.20 35.22 -7.08
N TYR A 394 -0.36 34.22 -6.79
CA TYR A 394 -0.74 32.81 -6.67
C TYR A 394 0.11 32.05 -5.64
N TRP A 395 -0.52 31.25 -4.80
CA TRP A 395 0.13 30.28 -3.92
C TRP A 395 -0.13 28.85 -4.38
N ALA A 396 0.94 28.19 -4.81
CA ALA A 396 1.03 26.78 -5.12
C ALA A 396 1.37 25.99 -3.86
N LEU A 397 0.34 25.39 -3.22
CA LEU A 397 0.50 24.63 -1.98
C LEU A 397 0.50 23.10 -2.21
N GLY A 398 1.36 22.38 -1.51
CA GLY A 398 1.33 20.91 -1.40
C GLY A 398 1.20 20.42 0.04
N HIS A 399 1.14 19.10 0.25
CA HIS A 399 0.86 18.33 1.48
C HIS A 399 -0.59 17.82 1.60
N ILE A 400 -1.58 18.52 1.04
CA ILE A 400 -3.00 18.14 1.15
C ILE A 400 -3.44 17.40 -0.12
N HIS A 401 -3.61 16.08 0.00
CA HIS A 401 -3.92 15.17 -1.12
C HIS A 401 -5.34 15.31 -1.71
N THR A 402 -6.14 16.24 -1.18
CA THR A 402 -7.45 16.61 -1.72
C THR A 402 -7.32 17.95 -2.42
N ARG A 403 -7.77 18.06 -3.67
CA ARG A 403 -7.82 19.34 -4.39
C ARG A 403 -8.66 20.34 -3.59
N GLU A 404 -8.15 21.56 -3.44
CA GLU A 404 -8.90 22.67 -2.85
C GLU A 404 -8.47 24.03 -3.41
N GLU A 405 -9.46 24.90 -3.65
CA GLU A 405 -9.24 26.32 -3.91
C GLU A 405 -9.54 27.07 -2.60
N VAL A 406 -8.52 27.23 -1.76
CA VAL A 406 -8.60 27.81 -0.41
C VAL A 406 -8.97 29.29 -0.46
N LEU A 407 -8.46 30.00 -1.48
CA LEU A 407 -8.81 31.40 -1.76
C LEU A 407 -8.68 31.67 -3.27
N ARG A 408 -9.44 32.65 -3.78
CA ARG A 408 -9.44 33.06 -5.20
C ARG A 408 -8.95 34.50 -5.45
N ASN A 409 -8.67 35.27 -4.39
CA ASN A 409 -8.09 36.60 -4.48
C ASN A 409 -7.28 36.95 -3.21
N PRO A 410 -5.93 36.81 -3.21
CA PRO A 410 -5.14 36.13 -4.25
C PRO A 410 -5.48 34.63 -4.31
N TRP A 411 -5.02 33.95 -5.36
CA TRP A 411 -5.26 32.52 -5.48
C TRP A 411 -4.40 31.72 -4.49
N ILE A 412 -5.03 30.82 -3.73
CA ILE A 412 -4.35 29.89 -2.82
C ILE A 412 -4.95 28.51 -3.10
N VAL A 413 -4.14 27.58 -3.58
CA VAL A 413 -4.62 26.30 -4.14
C VAL A 413 -3.80 25.14 -3.62
N PHE A 414 -4.46 24.06 -3.21
CA PHE A 414 -3.90 22.71 -3.14
C PHE A 414 -4.34 21.93 -4.40
N PRO A 415 -3.44 21.32 -5.18
CA PRO A 415 -3.82 20.59 -6.40
C PRO A 415 -4.37 19.20 -6.09
N GLY A 416 -4.11 18.68 -4.88
CA GLY A 416 -4.20 17.27 -4.54
C GLY A 416 -2.97 16.49 -4.98
N ASN A 417 -2.91 15.19 -4.66
CA ASN A 417 -1.92 14.30 -5.27
C ASN A 417 -2.29 13.99 -6.73
N ILE A 418 -1.31 13.57 -7.54
CA ILE A 418 -1.54 13.22 -8.95
C ILE A 418 -2.22 11.85 -9.14
N GLN A 419 -2.11 10.98 -8.14
CA GLN A 419 -2.66 9.62 -8.12
C GLN A 419 -2.96 9.22 -6.67
N GLY A 420 -4.20 8.78 -6.41
CA GLY A 420 -4.60 8.30 -5.09
C GLY A 420 -3.86 7.02 -4.74
N ARG A 421 -3.38 6.91 -3.50
CA ARG A 421 -2.53 5.80 -3.02
C ARG A 421 -3.35 4.69 -2.34
N HIS A 422 -4.52 5.03 -1.83
CA HIS A 422 -5.43 4.14 -1.11
C HIS A 422 -6.86 4.69 -1.07
N VAL A 423 -7.83 3.84 -0.71
CA VAL A 423 -9.28 4.14 -0.72
C VAL A 423 -9.74 5.29 0.20
N ASN A 424 -8.87 5.79 1.08
CA ASN A 424 -9.11 7.00 1.87
C ASN A 424 -8.77 8.30 1.11
N GLU A 425 -8.18 8.22 -0.08
CA GLU A 425 -7.94 9.33 -1.02
C GLU A 425 -8.82 9.18 -2.28
N PRO A 426 -10.17 9.19 -2.17
CA PRO A 426 -11.06 8.93 -3.30
C PRO A 426 -11.13 10.11 -4.28
N GLY A 427 -11.79 9.85 -5.43
CA GLY A 427 -12.12 10.84 -6.44
C GLY A 427 -10.99 11.09 -7.46
N ALA A 428 -11.24 12.00 -8.40
CA ALA A 428 -10.27 12.38 -9.42
C ALA A 428 -9.02 13.04 -8.82
N LYS A 429 -7.84 12.61 -9.30
CA LYS A 429 -6.53 13.08 -8.87
C LYS A 429 -5.73 13.58 -10.07
N GLY A 430 -4.81 14.52 -9.86
CA GLY A 430 -4.09 15.18 -10.96
C GLY A 430 -3.43 16.49 -10.58
N ALA A 431 -3.50 17.48 -11.48
CA ALA A 431 -2.83 18.76 -11.34
C ALA A 431 -3.78 19.95 -11.55
N THR A 432 -3.30 21.16 -11.27
CA THR A 432 -3.97 22.41 -11.62
C THR A 432 -3.28 23.05 -12.80
N LEU A 433 -3.99 23.27 -13.90
CA LEU A 433 -3.55 24.09 -15.01
C LEU A 433 -4.02 25.52 -14.76
N VAL A 434 -3.08 26.46 -14.81
CA VAL A 434 -3.33 27.89 -14.57
C VAL A 434 -3.01 28.67 -15.84
N THR A 435 -3.97 29.45 -16.32
CA THR A 435 -3.78 30.38 -17.45
C THR A 435 -3.71 31.80 -16.89
N VAL A 436 -2.60 32.50 -17.15
CA VAL A 436 -2.40 33.91 -16.79
C VAL A 436 -2.50 34.75 -18.06
N ARG A 437 -3.19 35.90 -17.97
CA ARG A 437 -3.31 36.89 -19.05
C ARG A 437 -3.10 38.28 -18.48
N ASP A 438 -2.28 39.08 -19.15
CA ASP A 438 -1.97 40.47 -18.76
C ASP A 438 -1.59 40.60 -17.27
N GLY A 439 -0.74 39.67 -16.80
CA GLY A 439 -0.31 39.55 -15.41
C GLY A 439 -1.35 39.10 -14.39
N ARG A 440 -2.55 38.65 -14.81
CA ARG A 440 -3.62 38.19 -13.91
C ARG A 440 -4.06 36.76 -14.20
N VAL A 441 -4.36 36.00 -13.14
CA VAL A 441 -4.91 34.64 -13.25
C VAL A 441 -6.30 34.71 -13.90
N ALA A 442 -6.42 34.18 -15.12
CA ALA A 442 -7.63 34.18 -15.92
C ALA A 442 -8.42 32.85 -15.84
N GLU A 443 -7.72 31.74 -15.56
CA GLU A 443 -8.32 30.41 -15.44
C GLU A 443 -7.51 29.56 -14.44
N VAL A 444 -8.20 28.78 -13.60
CA VAL A 444 -7.63 27.78 -12.71
C VAL A 444 -8.42 26.49 -12.88
N ALA A 445 -7.93 25.58 -13.73
CA ALA A 445 -8.65 24.38 -14.11
C ALA A 445 -7.98 23.12 -13.53
N HIS A 446 -8.77 22.18 -13.02
CA HIS A 446 -8.24 20.86 -12.70
C HIS A 446 -8.02 20.06 -13.99
N ARG A 447 -6.95 19.26 -14.03
CA ARG A 447 -6.67 18.29 -15.08
C ARG A 447 -6.38 16.94 -14.44
N VAL A 448 -7.15 15.93 -14.82
CA VAL A 448 -7.18 14.61 -14.20
C VAL A 448 -6.08 13.72 -14.80
N LEU A 449 -5.21 13.17 -13.95
CA LEU A 449 -4.03 12.40 -14.35
C LEU A 449 -4.04 10.95 -13.85
N ASP A 450 -4.97 10.60 -12.96
CA ASP A 450 -5.03 9.27 -12.35
C ASP A 450 -5.28 8.15 -13.37
N THR A 451 -4.81 6.95 -13.02
CA THR A 451 -5.04 5.72 -13.78
C THR A 451 -5.73 4.64 -12.96
N VAL A 452 -5.74 4.82 -11.63
CA VAL A 452 -6.53 4.03 -10.67
C VAL A 452 -7.40 5.00 -9.88
N ARG A 453 -8.69 5.04 -10.19
CA ARG A 453 -9.69 5.84 -9.48
C ARG A 453 -10.05 5.13 -8.18
N TRP A 454 -9.68 5.70 -7.04
CA TRP A 454 -10.13 5.19 -5.75
C TRP A 454 -11.52 5.72 -5.42
N GLN A 455 -12.39 4.88 -4.85
CA GLN A 455 -13.74 5.31 -4.45
C GLN A 455 -14.26 4.58 -3.20
N ARG A 456 -15.07 5.29 -2.41
CA ARG A 456 -15.93 4.71 -1.37
C ARG A 456 -17.35 4.82 -1.88
N LEU A 457 -17.99 3.69 -2.13
CA LEU A 457 -19.33 3.60 -2.72
C LEU A 457 -20.31 3.10 -1.64
N ALA A 458 -21.23 3.96 -1.21
CA ALA A 458 -22.36 3.54 -0.37
C ALA A 458 -23.54 3.17 -1.27
N VAL A 459 -24.16 2.02 -1.01
CA VAL A 459 -25.32 1.50 -1.75
C VAL A 459 -26.50 1.40 -0.78
N ASP A 460 -27.53 2.23 -0.98
CA ASP A 460 -28.73 2.19 -0.14
C ASP A 460 -29.59 0.96 -0.51
N CYS A 461 -29.51 -0.07 0.33
CA CYS A 461 -30.27 -1.31 0.22
C CYS A 461 -31.64 -1.23 0.89
N ARG A 462 -32.06 -0.08 1.45
CA ARG A 462 -33.31 0.08 2.23
C ARG A 462 -34.53 -0.44 1.48
N GLY A 463 -35.27 -1.33 2.13
CA GLY A 463 -36.45 -1.97 1.55
C GLY A 463 -36.17 -2.96 0.41
N ALA A 464 -34.91 -3.40 0.18
CA ALA A 464 -34.65 -4.58 -0.65
C ALA A 464 -35.26 -5.81 0.05
N ALA A 465 -36.21 -6.47 -0.63
CA ALA A 465 -36.95 -7.61 -0.06
C ALA A 465 -36.09 -8.89 -0.01
N ASP A 466 -35.10 -9.00 -0.89
CA ASP A 466 -34.27 -10.19 -1.06
C ASP A 466 -32.83 -9.81 -1.49
N LEU A 467 -31.96 -10.81 -1.56
CA LEU A 467 -30.56 -10.66 -1.94
C LEU A 467 -30.39 -10.15 -3.37
N GLU A 468 -31.28 -10.51 -4.30
CA GLU A 468 -31.17 -10.11 -5.71
C GLU A 468 -31.50 -8.63 -5.89
N GLN A 469 -32.51 -8.12 -5.19
CA GLN A 469 -32.81 -6.68 -5.14
C GLN A 469 -31.68 -5.86 -4.52
N ALA A 470 -30.89 -6.43 -3.60
CA ALA A 470 -29.69 -5.79 -3.07
C ALA A 470 -28.55 -5.79 -4.11
N LEU A 471 -28.35 -6.90 -4.84
CA LEU A 471 -27.36 -7.01 -5.92
C LEU A 471 -27.71 -6.14 -7.12
N GLU A 472 -28.99 -5.97 -7.45
CA GLU A 472 -29.44 -5.05 -8.50
C GLU A 472 -29.08 -3.60 -8.19
N ARG A 473 -29.24 -3.16 -6.94
CA ARG A 473 -28.79 -1.82 -6.52
C ARG A 473 -27.27 -1.69 -6.54
N VAL A 474 -26.54 -2.77 -6.26
CA VAL A 474 -25.08 -2.85 -6.46
C VAL A 474 -24.72 -2.70 -7.93
N ARG A 475 -25.38 -3.39 -8.86
CA ARG A 475 -25.14 -3.27 -10.32
C ARG A 475 -25.31 -1.82 -10.79
N ASN A 476 -26.45 -1.20 -10.48
CA ASN A 476 -26.73 0.19 -10.85
C ASN A 476 -25.71 1.17 -10.25
N ALA A 477 -25.35 1.00 -8.98
CA ALA A 477 -24.37 1.87 -8.31
C ALA A 477 -22.94 1.66 -8.82
N LEU A 478 -22.57 0.44 -9.21
CA LEU A 478 -21.27 0.14 -9.82
C LEU A 478 -21.18 0.73 -11.23
N GLY A 479 -22.19 0.54 -12.08
CA GLY A 479 -22.23 1.11 -13.44
C GLY A 479 -22.05 2.63 -13.42
N ALA A 480 -22.84 3.34 -12.61
CA ALA A 480 -22.72 4.80 -12.48
C ALA A 480 -21.35 5.26 -11.92
N ALA A 481 -20.69 4.44 -11.09
CA ALA A 481 -19.34 4.72 -10.60
C ALA A 481 -18.25 4.42 -11.64
N LEU A 482 -18.47 3.42 -12.51
CA LEU A 482 -17.60 3.07 -13.62
C LEU A 482 -17.59 4.16 -14.70
N ASP A 483 -18.75 4.72 -15.04
CA ASP A 483 -18.88 5.82 -16.01
C ASP A 483 -18.03 7.05 -15.62
N ASP A 484 -18.05 7.46 -14.34
CA ASP A 484 -17.23 8.58 -13.81
C ASP A 484 -15.72 8.35 -13.92
N THR A 485 -15.27 7.09 -13.96
CA THR A 485 -13.84 6.79 -14.10
C THR A 485 -13.28 7.13 -15.47
N SER A 486 -14.12 7.27 -16.50
CA SER A 486 -13.74 7.41 -17.91
C SER A 486 -12.66 6.38 -18.34
N GLY A 487 -12.90 5.10 -18.03
CA GLY A 487 -12.05 3.97 -18.44
C GLY A 487 -10.82 3.69 -17.56
N ARG A 488 -10.71 4.36 -16.41
CA ARG A 488 -9.66 4.09 -15.40
C ARG A 488 -10.04 2.87 -14.56
N LEU A 489 -9.06 2.23 -13.92
CA LEU A 489 -9.36 1.15 -12.98
C LEU A 489 -10.11 1.72 -11.77
N LEU A 490 -11.34 1.27 -11.53
CA LEU A 490 -12.10 1.60 -10.33
C LEU A 490 -11.67 0.72 -9.14
N ALA A 491 -10.84 1.25 -8.24
CA ALA A 491 -10.45 0.58 -7.00
C ALA A 491 -11.39 1.01 -5.86
N LEU A 492 -12.41 0.20 -5.56
CA LEU A 492 -13.50 0.60 -4.68
C LEU A 492 -13.57 -0.16 -3.35
N ARG A 493 -14.04 0.54 -2.32
CA ARG A 493 -14.63 -0.06 -1.12
C ARG A 493 -16.13 0.19 -1.14
N LEU A 494 -16.91 -0.89 -1.13
CA LEU A 494 -18.37 -0.83 -1.17
C LEU A 494 -18.94 -1.01 0.25
N THR A 495 -19.90 -0.16 0.65
CA THR A 495 -20.71 -0.36 1.86
C THR A 495 -22.17 -0.52 1.46
N LEU A 496 -22.77 -1.65 1.83
CA LEU A 496 -24.22 -1.89 1.72
C LEU A 496 -24.87 -1.30 2.98
N GLU A 497 -25.81 -0.36 2.84
CA GLU A 497 -26.38 0.39 3.98
C GLU A 497 -27.93 0.40 3.94
N GLY A 498 -28.57 0.80 5.04
CA GLY A 498 -30.03 0.89 5.14
C GLY A 498 -30.73 -0.38 5.66
N ASP A 499 -32.01 -0.25 5.99
CA ASP A 499 -32.80 -1.28 6.68
C ASP A 499 -33.55 -2.14 5.65
N CYS A 500 -33.29 -3.45 5.58
CA CYS A 500 -33.78 -4.35 4.52
C CYS A 500 -33.99 -5.80 4.99
N ALA A 501 -34.86 -6.55 4.31
CA ALA A 501 -35.07 -7.98 4.59
C ALA A 501 -33.84 -8.81 4.16
N ALA A 502 -33.18 -8.39 3.07
CA ALA A 502 -31.92 -8.95 2.57
C ALA A 502 -30.76 -8.99 3.60
N HIS A 503 -30.86 -8.28 4.73
CA HIS A 503 -29.81 -8.19 5.74
C HIS A 503 -29.31 -9.55 6.23
N ALA A 504 -30.19 -10.51 6.53
CA ALA A 504 -29.77 -11.81 7.04
C ALA A 504 -28.89 -12.57 6.02
N ALA A 505 -29.27 -12.55 4.74
CA ALA A 505 -28.51 -13.16 3.65
C ALA A 505 -27.14 -12.50 3.46
N LEU A 506 -27.08 -11.16 3.49
CA LEU A 506 -25.85 -10.37 3.34
C LEU A 506 -24.89 -10.53 4.54
N ALA A 507 -25.41 -10.51 5.77
CA ALA A 507 -24.61 -10.51 7.00
C ALA A 507 -24.09 -11.90 7.40
N ARG A 508 -24.84 -12.97 7.07
CA ARG A 508 -24.49 -14.36 7.42
C ARG A 508 -23.17 -14.83 6.80
N ASP A 509 -22.88 -14.36 5.58
CA ASP A 509 -21.74 -14.80 4.76
C ASP A 509 -21.05 -13.59 4.10
N PRO A 510 -20.13 -12.90 4.81
CA PRO A 510 -19.44 -11.73 4.26
C PRO A 510 -18.48 -12.05 3.11
N LEU A 511 -17.96 -13.28 3.02
CA LEU A 511 -17.03 -13.69 1.96
C LEU A 511 -17.80 -13.97 0.68
N GLY A 512 -18.82 -14.84 0.70
CA GLY A 512 -19.67 -15.02 -0.47
C GLY A 512 -20.46 -13.75 -0.83
N THR A 513 -20.69 -12.82 0.10
CA THR A 513 -21.22 -11.49 -0.24
C THR A 513 -20.20 -10.62 -0.99
N ARG A 514 -18.89 -10.71 -0.70
CA ARG A 514 -17.84 -10.12 -1.56
C ARG A 514 -17.91 -10.72 -2.96
N GLU A 515 -17.98 -12.04 -3.08
CA GLU A 515 -17.96 -12.71 -4.39
C GLU A 515 -19.23 -12.49 -5.21
N ARG A 516 -20.41 -12.40 -4.56
CA ARG A 516 -21.66 -12.01 -5.25
C ARG A 516 -21.62 -10.56 -5.74
N VAL A 517 -21.00 -9.65 -4.97
CA VAL A 517 -20.75 -8.26 -5.42
C VAL A 517 -19.69 -8.20 -6.53
N ARG A 518 -18.68 -9.11 -6.55
CA ARG A 518 -17.73 -9.26 -7.66
C ARG A 518 -18.44 -9.76 -8.92
N ALA A 519 -19.30 -10.77 -8.81
CA ALA A 519 -20.11 -11.29 -9.93
C ALA A 519 -21.04 -10.21 -10.50
N ALA A 520 -21.81 -9.53 -9.65
CA ALA A 520 -22.66 -8.40 -10.05
C ALA A 520 -21.86 -7.27 -10.74
N GLY A 521 -20.61 -7.02 -10.33
CA GLY A 521 -19.73 -6.08 -11.04
C GLY A 521 -19.32 -6.55 -12.45
N LEU A 522 -19.12 -7.85 -12.65
CA LEU A 522 -18.81 -8.43 -13.96
C LEU A 522 -20.02 -8.48 -14.91
N GLU A 523 -21.24 -8.39 -14.38
CA GLU A 523 -22.47 -8.23 -15.19
C GLU A 523 -22.58 -6.82 -15.80
N VAL A 524 -21.86 -5.82 -15.26
CA VAL A 524 -21.89 -4.42 -15.74
C VAL A 524 -20.56 -3.91 -16.31
N ALA A 525 -19.46 -4.66 -16.20
CA ALA A 525 -18.16 -4.26 -16.74
C ALA A 525 -17.19 -5.42 -17.02
N GLU A 526 -16.25 -5.17 -17.93
CA GLU A 526 -15.16 -6.10 -18.27
C GLU A 526 -14.24 -6.40 -17.08
N GLU A 527 -13.67 -7.61 -17.05
CA GLU A 527 -12.72 -8.00 -16.00
C GLU A 527 -11.47 -7.11 -16.03
N GLY A 528 -11.15 -6.48 -14.90
CA GLY A 528 -10.06 -5.52 -14.78
C GLY A 528 -10.46 -4.05 -15.01
N ALA A 529 -11.72 -3.74 -15.30
CA ALA A 529 -12.25 -2.38 -15.23
C ALA A 529 -12.41 -1.89 -13.77
N PHE A 530 -12.70 -2.81 -12.84
CA PHE A 530 -12.81 -2.53 -11.39
C PHE A 530 -12.05 -3.56 -10.54
N TRP A 531 -11.84 -3.24 -9.27
CA TRP A 531 -11.42 -4.16 -8.21
C TRP A 531 -12.06 -3.76 -6.87
N ILE A 532 -12.57 -4.74 -6.13
CA ILE A 532 -13.25 -4.55 -4.85
C ILE A 532 -12.25 -4.80 -3.71
N GLU A 533 -11.72 -3.73 -3.14
CA GLU A 533 -10.82 -3.74 -1.99
C GLU A 533 -11.49 -4.34 -0.75
N ALA A 534 -12.76 -3.99 -0.53
CA ALA A 534 -13.60 -4.60 0.50
C ALA A 534 -15.10 -4.35 0.23
N VAL A 535 -15.93 -5.30 0.64
CA VAL A 535 -17.37 -5.08 0.88
C VAL A 535 -17.61 -4.99 2.38
N ARG A 536 -18.45 -4.05 2.79
CA ARG A 536 -18.88 -3.84 4.18
C ARG A 536 -20.40 -3.94 4.25
N VAL A 537 -20.91 -4.84 5.10
CA VAL A 537 -22.34 -4.94 5.41
C VAL A 537 -22.66 -4.00 6.57
N GLY A 538 -23.20 -2.83 6.25
CA GLY A 538 -23.77 -1.84 7.17
C GLY A 538 -25.29 -1.81 7.15
N THR A 539 -25.95 -2.72 6.42
CA THR A 539 -27.40 -2.88 6.43
C THR A 539 -27.89 -3.33 7.80
N ARG A 540 -29.20 -3.18 8.03
CA ARG A 540 -29.89 -3.65 9.23
C ARG A 540 -31.10 -4.47 8.83
N PRO A 541 -31.61 -5.38 9.67
CA PRO A 541 -32.88 -6.02 9.39
C PRO A 541 -34.01 -4.98 9.42
N LEU A 542 -35.07 -5.21 8.63
CA LEU A 542 -36.37 -4.61 8.96
C LEU A 542 -36.79 -5.10 10.36
N ALA A 543 -37.51 -4.26 11.11
CA ALA A 543 -37.88 -4.57 12.49
C ALA A 543 -38.75 -5.85 12.56
N GLY A 544 -38.15 -6.93 13.05
CA GLY A 544 -38.81 -8.23 13.25
C GLY A 544 -39.73 -8.24 14.47
N PRO A 545 -40.61 -9.25 14.61
CA PRO A 545 -41.53 -9.35 15.74
C PRO A 545 -40.77 -9.55 17.06
N THR A 546 -41.14 -8.77 18.09
CA THR A 546 -40.57 -8.88 19.44
C THR A 546 -40.64 -10.32 19.94
N VAL A 547 -39.53 -10.89 20.44
CA VAL A 547 -39.40 -12.34 20.70
C VAL A 547 -40.09 -12.77 22.01
N ARG A 548 -41.41 -12.62 22.03
CA ARG A 548 -42.33 -12.99 23.13
C ARG A 548 -42.52 -14.51 23.24
N GLY A 549 -41.43 -15.21 23.55
CA GLY A 549 -41.44 -16.67 23.75
C GLY A 549 -40.19 -17.25 24.40
N LEU A 550 -39.04 -16.56 24.37
CA LEU A 550 -37.78 -17.05 24.95
C LEU A 550 -37.42 -16.43 26.31
N ALA A 551 -38.13 -15.41 26.77
CA ALA A 551 -37.73 -14.45 27.82
C ALA A 551 -37.07 -15.05 29.09
N ASP A 552 -37.55 -16.20 29.58
CA ASP A 552 -37.09 -16.79 30.85
C ASP A 552 -35.82 -17.67 30.71
N ASP A 553 -35.36 -17.97 29.49
CA ASP A 553 -34.22 -18.84 29.23
C ASP A 553 -32.91 -18.07 28.91
N ALA A 554 -31.78 -18.78 28.82
CA ALA A 554 -30.48 -18.15 28.61
C ALA A 554 -30.32 -17.53 27.21
N ALA A 555 -31.03 -18.02 26.19
CA ALA A 555 -31.09 -17.41 24.88
C ALA A 555 -32.01 -16.18 24.88
N GLY A 556 -33.13 -16.21 25.61
CA GLY A 556 -34.02 -15.07 25.81
C GLY A 556 -33.37 -13.87 26.51
N ARG A 557 -32.56 -14.11 27.54
CA ARG A 557 -31.78 -13.04 28.19
C ARG A 557 -30.71 -12.45 27.26
N LEU A 558 -30.06 -13.28 26.44
CA LEU A 558 -29.11 -12.84 25.41
C LEU A 558 -29.80 -12.03 24.30
N LEU A 559 -30.98 -12.46 23.86
CA LEU A 559 -31.89 -11.71 22.98
C LEU A 559 -32.22 -10.33 23.54
N GLY A 560 -32.78 -10.27 24.76
CA GLY A 560 -33.19 -9.00 25.38
C GLY A 560 -32.04 -8.02 25.58
N ALA A 561 -30.86 -8.50 25.97
CA ALA A 561 -29.65 -7.67 26.04
C ALA A 561 -29.20 -7.15 24.66
N ILE A 562 -29.34 -7.95 23.59
CA ILE A 562 -29.03 -7.55 22.22
C ILE A 562 -30.05 -6.54 21.66
N GLU A 563 -31.33 -6.72 21.97
CA GLU A 563 -32.43 -5.82 21.59
C GLU A 563 -32.27 -4.46 22.28
N ALA A 564 -32.17 -4.43 23.62
CA ALA A 564 -32.00 -3.19 24.42
C ALA A 564 -30.74 -2.39 24.04
N MET A 565 -29.68 -3.07 23.57
CA MET A 565 -28.48 -2.43 23.03
C MET A 565 -28.71 -1.63 21.73
N SER A 566 -29.87 -1.75 21.08
CA SER A 566 -30.15 -1.06 19.80
C SER A 566 -30.37 0.43 19.99
N ASP A 567 -30.89 0.84 21.15
CA ASP A 567 -31.05 2.25 21.55
C ASP A 567 -29.74 2.86 22.08
N GLY A 568 -28.76 2.02 22.43
CA GLY A 568 -27.34 2.37 22.52
C GLY A 568 -26.69 2.29 23.91
N THR A 569 -25.36 2.27 23.89
CA THR A 569 -24.43 2.53 25.00
C THR A 569 -24.25 1.53 26.16
N ASP A 570 -24.97 0.41 26.28
CA ASP A 570 -24.61 -0.63 27.27
C ASP A 570 -23.83 -1.82 26.67
N HIS A 571 -22.50 -1.81 26.82
CA HIS A 571 -21.64 -2.94 26.47
C HIS A 571 -21.44 -3.97 27.60
N ALA A 572 -21.81 -3.63 28.84
CA ALA A 572 -21.65 -4.51 30.00
C ALA A 572 -22.78 -5.57 30.04
N ALA A 573 -24.03 -5.16 29.85
CA ALA A 573 -25.18 -6.06 29.80
C ALA A 573 -25.03 -7.16 28.72
N LEU A 574 -24.46 -6.82 27.55
CA LEU A 574 -24.15 -7.81 26.52
C LEU A 574 -23.01 -8.76 26.94
N ALA A 575 -21.98 -8.27 27.63
CA ALA A 575 -20.88 -9.12 28.09
C ALA A 575 -21.38 -10.14 29.13
N GLU A 576 -22.19 -9.69 30.09
CA GLU A 576 -22.84 -10.53 31.10
C GLU A 576 -23.79 -11.56 30.46
N ALA A 577 -24.65 -11.16 29.53
CA ALA A 577 -25.57 -12.06 28.86
C ALA A 577 -24.87 -13.10 27.96
N VAL A 578 -23.81 -12.69 27.24
CA VAL A 578 -22.96 -13.60 26.45
C VAL A 578 -22.22 -14.58 27.37
N GLN A 579 -21.73 -14.12 28.52
CA GLN A 579 -21.09 -14.97 29.52
C GLN A 579 -22.06 -16.00 30.12
N ALA A 580 -23.25 -15.58 30.54
CA ALA A 580 -24.27 -16.45 31.12
C ALA A 580 -24.77 -17.52 30.11
N TYR A 581 -24.96 -17.13 28.84
CA TYR A 581 -25.30 -18.07 27.78
C TYR A 581 -24.17 -19.08 27.51
N ALA A 582 -22.92 -18.61 27.42
CA ALA A 582 -21.78 -19.47 27.16
C ALA A 582 -21.50 -20.46 28.30
N ALA A 583 -21.63 -20.04 29.57
CA ALA A 583 -21.57 -20.94 30.71
C ALA A 583 -22.66 -22.02 30.63
N THR A 584 -23.93 -21.60 30.48
CA THR A 584 -25.08 -22.52 30.35
C THR A 584 -24.90 -23.54 29.20
N LEU A 585 -24.28 -23.14 28.09
CA LEU A 585 -24.03 -24.00 26.94
C LEU A 585 -22.89 -25.01 27.18
N LEU A 586 -21.83 -24.63 27.89
CA LEU A 586 -20.74 -25.54 28.26
C LEU A 586 -21.18 -26.52 29.36
N ASP A 587 -21.90 -26.04 30.38
CA ASP A 587 -22.33 -26.86 31.52
C ASP A 587 -23.40 -27.90 31.15
N ARG A 588 -24.18 -27.64 30.09
CA ARG A 588 -25.15 -28.61 29.52
C ARG A 588 -24.49 -29.78 28.78
N ALA A 589 -23.19 -29.74 28.50
CA ALA A 589 -22.48 -30.75 27.72
C ALA A 589 -21.13 -31.08 28.38
N GLY A 590 -21.13 -32.00 29.35
CA GLY A 590 -19.91 -32.46 30.02
C GLY A 590 -18.83 -32.91 29.02
N GLY A 591 -17.60 -32.43 29.22
CA GLY A 591 -16.47 -32.64 28.30
C GLY A 591 -16.33 -31.60 27.18
N LEU A 592 -17.36 -30.78 26.90
CA LEU A 592 -17.32 -29.78 25.83
C LEU A 592 -16.31 -28.65 26.14
N ARG A 593 -16.14 -28.31 27.42
CA ARG A 593 -15.19 -27.27 27.87
C ARG A 593 -13.74 -27.70 27.63
N GLU A 594 -13.38 -28.95 27.92
CA GLU A 594 -12.07 -29.51 27.59
C GLU A 594 -11.87 -29.68 26.08
N ALA A 595 -12.88 -30.20 25.36
CA ALA A 595 -12.80 -30.48 23.93
C ALA A 595 -12.62 -29.21 23.06
N LEU A 596 -13.14 -28.06 23.51
CA LEU A 596 -12.95 -26.78 22.82
C LEU A 596 -11.62 -26.09 23.18
N GLY A 597 -11.10 -26.31 24.38
CA GLY A 597 -9.85 -25.71 24.86
C GLY A 597 -9.99 -24.26 25.36
N ALA A 598 -9.05 -23.84 26.22
CA ALA A 598 -9.14 -22.61 27.03
C ALA A 598 -9.26 -21.30 26.23
N GLU A 599 -8.68 -21.26 25.02
CA GLU A 599 -8.67 -20.06 24.16
C GLU A 599 -9.82 -20.04 23.14
N HIS A 600 -10.74 -21.01 23.19
CA HIS A 600 -11.91 -21.01 22.32
C HIS A 600 -12.91 -19.89 22.73
N PRO A 601 -13.51 -19.14 21.78
CA PRO A 601 -14.39 -18.01 22.10
C PRO A 601 -15.56 -18.32 23.05
N ALA A 602 -16.09 -19.55 23.06
CA ALA A 602 -17.14 -19.93 24.02
C ALA A 602 -16.60 -20.08 25.47
N VAL A 603 -15.37 -20.58 25.63
CA VAL A 603 -14.73 -20.72 26.94
C VAL A 603 -14.31 -19.35 27.47
N LEU A 604 -13.70 -18.52 26.61
CA LEU A 604 -13.39 -17.12 26.90
C LEU A 604 -14.65 -16.28 27.21
N ALA A 605 -15.80 -16.58 26.60
CA ALA A 605 -17.08 -15.95 26.92
C ALA A 605 -17.55 -16.34 28.33
N ALA A 606 -17.61 -17.63 28.65
CA ALA A 606 -18.03 -18.12 29.97
C ALA A 606 -17.15 -17.60 31.12
N GLU A 607 -15.89 -17.29 30.84
CA GLU A 607 -14.91 -16.72 31.79
C GLU A 607 -14.91 -15.18 31.84
N GLY A 608 -15.77 -14.49 31.07
CA GLY A 608 -15.79 -13.02 31.01
C GLY A 608 -14.57 -12.40 30.31
N ARG A 609 -13.70 -13.21 29.69
CA ARG A 609 -12.45 -12.83 29.01
C ARG A 609 -12.65 -12.40 27.55
N LEU A 610 -13.90 -12.27 27.08
CA LEU A 610 -14.19 -12.05 25.66
C LEU A 610 -13.93 -10.60 25.22
N SER A 611 -12.99 -10.41 24.29
CA SER A 611 -12.61 -9.06 23.84
C SER A 611 -13.77 -8.25 23.23
N PRO A 612 -13.78 -6.90 23.35
CA PRO A 612 -14.81 -6.04 22.74
C PRO A 612 -14.97 -6.19 21.22
N LYS A 613 -13.92 -6.64 20.51
CA LYS A 613 -13.99 -6.96 19.08
C LYS A 613 -14.77 -8.26 18.82
N LEU A 614 -14.62 -9.27 19.67
CA LEU A 614 -15.38 -10.51 19.60
C LEU A 614 -16.83 -10.30 20.07
N LEU A 615 -17.08 -9.52 21.12
CA LEU A 615 -18.45 -9.15 21.55
C LEU A 615 -19.23 -8.46 20.42
N ARG A 616 -18.63 -7.48 19.72
CA ARG A 616 -19.25 -6.85 18.54
C ARG A 616 -19.54 -7.83 17.40
N ARG A 617 -18.63 -8.76 17.11
CA ARG A 617 -18.83 -9.80 16.09
C ARG A 617 -19.90 -10.83 16.49
N ALA A 618 -19.96 -11.19 17.77
CA ALA A 618 -20.98 -12.08 18.32
C ALA A 618 -22.37 -11.43 18.21
N ARG A 619 -22.52 -10.15 18.60
CA ARG A 619 -23.77 -9.39 18.40
C ARG A 619 -24.23 -9.42 16.94
N GLN A 620 -23.33 -9.18 15.98
CA GLN A 620 -23.66 -9.23 14.55
C GLN A 620 -24.12 -10.63 14.10
N LEU A 621 -23.41 -11.69 14.49
CA LEU A 621 -23.73 -13.07 14.13
C LEU A 621 -24.98 -13.64 14.83
N LEU A 622 -25.34 -13.08 15.99
CA LEU A 622 -26.57 -13.42 16.71
C LEU A 622 -27.76 -12.66 16.11
N LEU A 623 -27.65 -11.36 15.86
CA LEU A 623 -28.69 -10.59 15.13
C LEU A 623 -29.01 -11.23 13.76
N SER A 624 -28.02 -11.72 13.02
CA SER A 624 -28.22 -12.42 11.74
C SER A 624 -28.71 -13.88 11.87
N ARG A 625 -29.06 -14.34 13.07
CA ARG A 625 -29.63 -15.68 13.35
C ARG A 625 -30.90 -15.66 14.20
N LEU A 626 -31.22 -14.51 14.81
CA LEU A 626 -32.34 -14.35 15.74
C LEU A 626 -33.60 -13.75 15.09
N ASN A 627 -33.49 -13.24 13.86
CA ASN A 627 -34.61 -13.19 12.93
C ASN A 627 -34.58 -14.47 12.09
N PRO A 628 -35.44 -15.47 12.37
CA PRO A 628 -35.75 -16.52 11.41
C PRO A 628 -36.75 -15.99 10.36
N ASP A 629 -36.48 -16.32 9.10
CA ASP A 629 -37.53 -16.76 8.17
C ASP A 629 -37.67 -18.28 8.32
#